data_AF-A0A6P6TX96-F1
#
_entry.id   AF-A0A6P6TX96-F1
#
_cell.length_a   1.000
_cell.length_b   1.000
_cell.length_c   1.000
_cell.angle_alpha   90.00
_cell.angle_beta   90.00
_cell.angle_gamma   90.00
#
_symmetry.space_group_name_H-M   'P 1'
#
loop_
_entity.id
_entity.type
_entity.pdbx_description
1 polymer ?
#
loop_
_entity_poly.entity_id
_entity_poly.type
_entity_poly.pdbx_seq_one_letter_code
_entity_poly.pdbx_strand_id
1 'polypeptide(L)'
;METYQKMMNSLAYQLLLLMLKWLEVSEDELNWKLSMSQDALLLNSFPPCPDPKSTIGLAPHTDSLLITVLHQSHEGLQIFRDGFRWVTVSPIEGALVVNLGNLMDILSNGKFSGILHRAFVNQIRHMISVAYFCYPPIDSQVAPFAKSECPIYSSLTVKEYLEIRAKHMEDALSVIRIK
;
A
#
# COMPACT_ATOMS: atom_id res chain seq x y z
N MET A 1 10.57 3.70 -19.01
CA MET A 1 10.18 3.52 -17.60
C MET A 1 10.26 4.78 -16.78
N GLU A 2 11.30 5.60 -16.95
CA GLU A 2 11.42 6.88 -16.24
C GLU A 2 10.20 7.81 -16.37
N THR A 3 9.65 8.00 -17.57
CA THR A 3 8.44 8.82 -17.76
C THR A 3 7.25 8.30 -16.97
N TYR A 4 7.04 6.98 -16.97
CA TYR A 4 5.97 6.34 -16.20
C TYR A 4 6.18 6.56 -14.70
N GLN A 5 7.40 6.35 -14.19
CA GLN A 5 7.74 6.57 -12.79
C GLN A 5 7.48 8.02 -12.36
N LYS A 6 7.90 9.00 -13.16
CA LYS A 6 7.64 10.43 -12.91
C LYS A 6 6.14 10.76 -12.87
N MET A 7 5.35 10.20 -13.79
CA MET A 7 3.90 10.39 -13.80
C MET A 7 3.23 9.74 -12.59
N MET A 8 3.64 8.53 -12.22
CA MET A 8 3.13 7.84 -11.02
C MET A 8 3.52 8.56 -9.74
N ASN A 9 4.73 9.10 -9.66
CA ASN A 9 5.17 9.94 -8.54
C ASN A 9 4.27 11.18 -8.37
N SER A 10 4.06 11.92 -9.46
CA SER A 10 3.18 13.09 -9.46
C SER A 10 1.75 12.73 -9.04
N LEU A 11 1.19 11.64 -9.57
CA LEU A 11 -0.14 11.16 -9.21
C LEU A 11 -0.22 10.74 -7.74
N ALA A 12 0.71 9.92 -7.27
CA ALA A 12 0.75 9.47 -5.87
C ALA A 12 0.86 10.66 -4.92
N TYR A 13 1.71 11.64 -5.24
CA TYR A 13 1.85 12.87 -4.47
C TYR A 13 0.52 13.64 -4.40
N GLN A 14 -0.16 13.85 -5.53
CA GLN A 14 -1.47 14.52 -5.55
C GLN A 14 -2.53 13.78 -4.72
N LEU A 15 -2.59 12.45 -4.81
CA LEU A 15 -3.51 11.63 -4.02
C LEU A 15 -3.22 11.74 -2.52
N LEU A 16 -1.94 11.67 -2.14
CA LEU A 16 -1.51 11.83 -0.75
C LEU A 16 -1.89 13.21 -0.20
N LEU A 17 -1.65 14.29 -0.95
CA LEU A 17 -2.07 15.64 -0.55
C LEU A 17 -3.58 15.71 -0.27
N LEU A 18 -4.40 15.10 -1.14
CA LEU A 18 -5.85 15.08 -0.95
C LEU A 18 -6.26 14.31 0.31
N MET A 19 -5.64 13.15 0.56
CA MET A 19 -5.90 12.35 1.76
C MET A 19 -5.47 13.07 3.03
N LEU A 20 -4.30 13.72 3.01
CA LEU A 20 -3.74 14.45 4.14
C LEU A 20 -4.54 15.72 4.44
N LYS A 21 -5.04 16.40 3.40
CA LYS A 21 -6.00 17.50 3.55
C LYS A 21 -7.31 17.05 4.17
N TRP A 22 -7.83 15.87 3.78
CA TRP A 22 -9.03 15.30 4.41
C TRP A 22 -8.79 14.93 5.89
N LEU A 23 -7.56 14.53 6.23
CA LEU A 23 -7.12 14.32 7.61
C LEU A 23 -6.83 15.62 8.38
N GLU A 24 -7.01 16.78 7.75
CA GLU A 24 -6.73 18.11 8.31
C GLU A 24 -5.29 18.32 8.79
N VAL A 25 -4.33 17.65 8.13
CA VAL A 25 -2.90 17.82 8.37
C VAL A 25 -2.45 19.20 7.86
N SER A 26 -1.60 19.90 8.61
CA SER A 26 -1.12 21.23 8.19
C SER A 26 -0.15 21.14 7.02
N GLU A 27 -0.08 22.20 6.20
CA GLU A 27 0.87 22.28 5.08
C GLU A 27 2.34 22.18 5.52
N ASP A 28 2.65 22.62 6.74
CA ASP A 28 4.00 22.53 7.32
C ASP A 28 4.40 21.08 7.63
N GLU A 29 3.47 20.26 8.16
CA GLU A 29 3.70 18.82 8.37
C GLU A 29 3.75 18.04 7.04
N LEU A 30 3.15 18.60 5.99
CA LEU A 30 3.01 18.03 4.65
C LEU A 30 4.28 18.20 3.80
N ASN A 31 4.87 19.40 3.84
CA ASN A 31 5.99 19.79 2.99
C ASN A 31 7.29 19.03 3.31
N TRP A 32 7.57 18.68 4.57
CA TRP A 32 8.78 17.93 4.92
C TRP A 32 8.65 16.42 4.64
N LYS A 33 7.45 15.83 4.81
CA LYS A 33 7.23 14.38 4.62
C LYS A 33 7.16 13.98 3.15
N LEU A 34 6.61 14.84 2.30
CA LEU A 34 6.36 14.49 0.90
C LEU A 34 7.49 14.89 -0.08
N SER A 35 8.27 15.93 0.22
CA SER A 35 9.41 16.33 -0.63
C SER A 35 10.58 15.33 -0.63
N MET A 36 10.58 14.41 0.34
CA MET A 36 11.63 13.40 0.54
C MET A 36 11.15 11.98 0.24
N SER A 37 9.96 11.78 -0.33
CA SER A 37 9.43 10.43 -0.56
C SER A 37 10.33 9.64 -1.51
N GLN A 38 10.71 8.44 -1.09
CA GLN A 38 11.31 7.44 -1.95
C GLN A 38 10.22 6.73 -2.75
N ASP A 39 10.63 6.12 -3.85
CA ASP A 39 9.74 5.29 -4.63
C ASP A 39 10.38 3.99 -5.09
N ALA A 40 9.52 3.06 -5.50
CA ALA A 40 9.92 1.79 -6.07
C ALA A 40 8.91 1.36 -7.14
N LEU A 41 9.42 0.67 -8.16
CA LEU A 41 8.60 0.00 -9.15
C LEU A 41 8.81 -1.50 -9.06
N LEU A 42 7.71 -2.25 -8.99
CA LEU A 42 7.71 -3.70 -9.05
C LEU A 42 6.90 -4.15 -10.27
N LEU A 43 7.58 -4.85 -11.17
CA LEU A 43 6.95 -5.55 -12.29
C LEU A 43 6.70 -6.99 -11.89
N ASN A 44 5.42 -7.38 -11.83
CA ASN A 44 5.04 -8.76 -11.58
C ASN A 44 4.53 -9.41 -12.87
N SER A 45 4.90 -10.66 -13.07
CA SER A 45 4.47 -11.50 -14.18
C SER A 45 3.88 -12.79 -13.64
N PHE A 46 2.60 -13.00 -13.90
CA PHE A 46 1.82 -14.14 -13.42
C PHE A 46 1.34 -14.97 -14.62
N PRO A 47 2.17 -15.92 -15.10
CA PRO A 47 1.84 -16.72 -16.28
C PRO A 47 0.64 -17.64 -16.03
N PRO A 48 0.01 -18.18 -17.09
CA PRO A 48 -1.03 -19.20 -16.95
C PRO A 48 -0.54 -20.39 -16.11
N CYS A 49 -1.37 -20.82 -15.16
CA CYS A 49 -1.06 -21.89 -14.21
C CYS A 49 -1.96 -23.11 -14.48
N PRO A 50 -1.42 -24.31 -14.71
CA PRO A 50 -2.22 -25.52 -14.94
C PRO A 50 -3.14 -25.90 -13.78
N ASP A 51 -2.73 -25.62 -12.54
CA ASP A 51 -3.52 -25.88 -11.33
C ASP A 51 -3.66 -24.62 -10.46
N PRO A 52 -4.55 -23.68 -10.84
CA PRO A 52 -4.76 -22.43 -10.12
C PRO A 52 -5.53 -22.61 -8.81
N LYS A 53 -6.10 -23.80 -8.54
CA LYS A 53 -6.79 -24.07 -7.29
C LYS A 53 -5.80 -24.36 -6.16
N SER A 54 -4.66 -24.95 -6.49
CA SER A 54 -3.58 -25.27 -5.54
C SER A 54 -2.43 -24.27 -5.56
N THR A 55 -2.48 -23.24 -6.42
CA THR A 55 -1.40 -22.27 -6.63
C THR A 55 -1.89 -20.84 -6.43
N ILE A 56 -1.10 -20.02 -5.75
CA ILE A 56 -1.31 -18.58 -5.64
C ILE A 56 -0.19 -17.83 -6.37
N GLY A 57 -0.51 -16.72 -7.03
CA GLY A 57 0.49 -15.88 -7.67
C GLY A 57 1.28 -15.07 -6.64
N LEU A 58 0.56 -14.36 -5.77
CA LEU A 58 1.12 -13.62 -4.64
C LEU A 58 0.22 -13.87 -3.42
N ALA A 59 0.83 -14.33 -2.34
CA ALA A 59 0.12 -14.69 -1.11
C ALA A 59 -0.67 -13.49 -0.52
N PRO A 60 -1.72 -13.76 0.28
CA PRO A 60 -2.43 -12.71 1.02
C PRO A 60 -1.47 -11.85 1.86
N HIS A 61 -1.53 -10.53 1.67
CA HIS A 61 -0.76 -9.57 2.46
C HIS A 61 -1.40 -8.18 2.47
N THR A 62 -0.99 -7.31 3.40
CA THR A 62 -1.13 -5.86 3.27
C THR A 62 0.15 -5.21 2.74
N ASP A 63 0.02 -4.08 2.05
CA ASP A 63 1.19 -3.30 1.64
C ASP A 63 1.83 -2.63 2.87
N SER A 64 3.14 -2.76 3.02
CA SER A 64 3.86 -2.19 4.16
C SER A 64 4.01 -0.67 4.07
N LEU A 65 3.95 -0.09 2.87
CA LEU A 65 4.37 1.28 2.54
C LEU A 65 3.21 2.29 2.67
N LEU A 66 3.32 3.46 2.05
CA LEU A 66 2.32 4.53 2.21
C LEU A 66 1.16 4.37 1.21
N ILE A 67 1.47 4.37 -0.08
CA ILE A 67 0.50 4.27 -1.18
C ILE A 67 1.08 3.41 -2.30
N THR A 68 0.21 2.59 -2.90
CA THR A 68 0.51 1.78 -4.08
C THR A 68 -0.40 2.23 -5.21
N VAL A 69 0.18 2.56 -6.37
CA VAL A 69 -0.54 2.83 -7.62
C VAL A 69 -0.24 1.69 -8.58
N LEU A 70 -1.28 0.94 -8.94
CA LEU A 70 -1.16 -0.33 -9.64
C LEU A 70 -1.83 -0.25 -11.01
N HIS A 71 -1.07 -0.56 -12.04
CA HIS A 71 -1.60 -0.97 -13.33
C HIS A 71 -1.62 -2.51 -13.41
N GLN A 72 -2.73 -3.09 -13.84
CA GLN A 72 -2.87 -4.54 -14.06
C GLN A 72 -3.48 -4.80 -15.44
N SER A 73 -2.90 -5.73 -16.21
CA SER A 73 -3.36 -5.99 -17.58
C SER A 73 -4.69 -6.75 -17.64
N HIS A 74 -4.89 -7.70 -16.72
CA HIS A 74 -6.03 -8.62 -16.67
C HIS A 74 -6.40 -8.92 -15.22
N GLU A 75 -7.54 -9.61 -15.03
CA GLU A 75 -7.97 -10.05 -13.70
C GLU A 75 -6.89 -10.91 -13.03
N GLY A 76 -6.68 -10.63 -11.75
CA GLY A 76 -5.56 -11.19 -11.01
C GLY A 76 -5.49 -10.70 -9.58
N LEU A 77 -5.92 -9.47 -9.31
CA LEU A 77 -6.01 -8.93 -7.97
C LEU A 77 -7.32 -9.31 -7.28
N GLN A 78 -7.22 -9.77 -6.04
CA GLN A 78 -8.34 -9.90 -5.12
C GLN A 78 -8.07 -9.15 -3.82
N ILE A 79 -9.10 -8.51 -3.28
CA ILE A 79 -9.10 -7.90 -1.95
C ILE A 79 -10.00 -8.68 -1.01
N PHE A 80 -9.64 -8.75 0.26
CA PHE A 80 -10.47 -9.34 1.30
C PHE A 80 -11.40 -8.26 1.85
N ARG A 81 -12.69 -8.38 1.54
CA ARG A 81 -13.70 -7.38 1.85
C ARG A 81 -14.57 -7.85 3.02
N ASP A 82 -14.88 -6.91 3.90
CA ASP A 82 -15.81 -7.08 5.02
C ASP A 82 -15.41 -8.20 6.03
N GLY A 83 -14.18 -8.73 5.95
CA GLY A 83 -13.69 -9.77 6.85
C GLY A 83 -14.14 -11.20 6.52
N PHE A 84 -14.88 -11.43 5.43
CA PHE A 84 -15.42 -12.77 5.14
C PHE A 84 -15.33 -13.22 3.68
N ARG A 85 -14.91 -12.36 2.74
CA ARG A 85 -14.90 -12.75 1.32
C ARG A 85 -13.76 -12.11 0.52
N TRP A 86 -13.25 -12.88 -0.43
CA TRP A 86 -12.38 -12.38 -1.50
C TRP A 86 -13.23 -11.79 -2.63
N VAL A 87 -12.88 -10.59 -3.07
CA VAL A 87 -13.54 -9.87 -4.16
C VAL A 87 -12.51 -9.54 -5.23
N THR A 88 -12.78 -9.95 -6.46
CA THR A 88 -11.92 -9.64 -7.62
C THR A 88 -12.02 -8.16 -7.97
N VAL A 89 -10.86 -7.52 -8.16
CA VAL A 89 -10.77 -6.15 -8.66
C VAL A 89 -10.60 -6.22 -10.18
N SER A 90 -11.72 -6.18 -10.91
CA SER A 90 -11.69 -6.25 -12.37
C SER A 90 -11.00 -5.01 -12.97
N PRO A 91 -10.04 -5.19 -13.89
CA PRO A 91 -9.40 -4.07 -14.55
C PRO A 91 -10.40 -3.28 -15.39
N ILE A 92 -10.29 -1.96 -15.32
CA ILE A 92 -11.02 -1.02 -16.17
C ILE A 92 -10.00 -0.40 -17.12
N GLU A 93 -10.34 -0.37 -18.41
CA GLU A 93 -9.45 0.19 -19.43
C GLU A 93 -9.09 1.65 -19.10
N GLY A 94 -7.79 1.96 -19.10
CA GLY A 94 -7.27 3.29 -18.75
C GLY A 94 -7.30 3.63 -17.26
N ALA A 95 -7.78 2.74 -16.39
CA ALA A 95 -7.82 2.98 -14.95
C ALA A 95 -6.58 2.42 -14.23
N LEU A 96 -6.29 3.01 -13.08
CA LEU A 96 -5.29 2.54 -12.11
C LEU A 96 -6.01 2.14 -10.82
N VAL A 97 -5.47 1.14 -10.13
CA VAL A 97 -5.91 0.77 -8.79
C VAL A 97 -5.02 1.49 -7.79
N VAL A 98 -5.62 2.09 -6.75
CA VAL A 98 -4.89 2.74 -5.66
C VAL A 98 -5.16 1.96 -4.38
N ASN A 99 -4.08 1.56 -3.70
CA ASN A 99 -4.12 0.92 -2.39
C ASN A 99 -3.34 1.75 -1.37
N LEU A 100 -3.75 1.70 -0.10
CA LEU A 100 -3.07 2.33 1.03
C LEU A 100 -2.40 1.26 1.88
N GLY A 101 -1.17 1.51 2.27
CA GLY A 101 -0.40 0.57 3.07
C GLY A 101 -0.37 0.94 4.56
N ASN A 102 0.33 0.13 5.33
CA ASN A 102 0.36 0.24 6.78
C ASN A 102 0.99 1.54 7.30
N LEU A 103 1.92 2.17 6.57
CA LEU A 103 2.43 3.48 7.00
C LEU A 103 1.32 4.54 6.99
N MET A 104 0.38 4.46 6.04
CA MET A 104 -0.77 5.37 6.01
C MET A 104 -1.74 5.07 7.14
N ASP A 105 -1.89 3.80 7.52
CA ASP A 105 -2.67 3.38 8.70
C ASP A 105 -2.12 4.03 9.98
N ILE A 106 -0.80 3.95 10.18
CA ILE A 106 -0.11 4.57 11.32
C ILE A 106 -0.30 6.08 11.33
N LEU A 107 0.02 6.75 10.21
CA LEU A 107 -0.06 8.21 10.08
C LEU A 107 -1.49 8.73 10.31
N SER A 108 -2.48 8.07 9.71
CA SER A 108 -3.89 8.44 9.80
C SER A 108 -4.56 8.02 11.12
N ASN A 109 -3.79 7.38 12.02
CA ASN A 109 -4.27 6.79 13.27
C ASN A 109 -5.46 5.83 13.06
N GLY A 110 -5.36 4.94 12.09
CA GLY A 110 -6.40 3.94 11.82
C GLY A 110 -7.57 4.40 10.94
N LYS A 111 -7.57 5.65 10.45
CA LYS A 111 -8.64 6.13 9.55
C LYS A 111 -8.53 5.53 8.14
N PHE A 112 -7.31 5.22 7.69
CA PHE A 112 -7.06 4.52 6.44
C PHE A 112 -6.35 3.21 6.69
N SER A 113 -7.11 2.12 6.74
CA SER A 113 -6.54 0.79 6.96
C SER A 113 -6.08 0.14 5.66
N GLY A 114 -4.92 -0.52 5.73
CA GLY A 114 -4.46 -1.37 4.64
C GLY A 114 -5.40 -2.57 4.45
N ILE A 115 -5.71 -2.89 3.19
CA ILE A 115 -6.60 -4.00 2.87
C ILE A 115 -5.78 -5.23 2.51
N LEU A 116 -6.13 -6.37 3.13
CA LEU A 116 -5.55 -7.66 2.80
C LEU A 116 -5.88 -7.99 1.35
N HIS A 117 -4.88 -8.22 0.53
CA HIS A 117 -5.03 -8.49 -0.88
C HIS A 117 -4.07 -9.59 -1.35
N ARG A 118 -4.39 -10.22 -2.48
CA ARG A 118 -3.61 -11.31 -3.06
C ARG A 118 -3.64 -11.25 -4.57
N ALA A 119 -2.66 -11.87 -5.23
CA ALA A 119 -2.72 -12.12 -6.66
C ALA A 119 -3.02 -13.60 -6.93
N PHE A 120 -4.12 -13.88 -7.63
CA PHE A 120 -4.44 -15.23 -8.09
C PHE A 120 -3.96 -15.45 -9.52
N VAL A 121 -3.76 -16.72 -9.87
CA VAL A 121 -3.41 -17.18 -11.22
C VAL A 121 -4.58 -17.94 -11.83
N ASN A 122 -4.60 -18.08 -13.14
CA ASN A 122 -5.64 -18.83 -13.86
C ASN A 122 -5.01 -19.67 -14.99
N GLN A 123 -5.76 -20.59 -15.58
CA GLN A 123 -5.24 -21.52 -16.61
C GLN A 123 -5.00 -20.91 -17.99
N ILE A 124 -5.53 -19.72 -18.26
CA ILE A 124 -5.73 -19.23 -19.62
C ILE A 124 -4.93 -17.96 -19.88
N ARG A 125 -5.08 -16.96 -19.03
CA ARG A 125 -4.58 -15.60 -19.23
C ARG A 125 -3.36 -15.31 -18.36
N HIS A 126 -2.33 -14.82 -19.03
CA HIS A 126 -1.17 -14.18 -18.39
C HIS A 126 -1.59 -12.82 -17.82
N MET A 127 -1.30 -12.57 -16.56
CA MET A 127 -1.52 -11.28 -15.92
C MET A 127 -0.17 -10.61 -15.62
N ILE A 128 -0.01 -9.36 -16.05
CA ILE A 128 1.15 -8.53 -15.78
C ILE A 128 0.67 -7.35 -14.93
N SER A 129 1.42 -7.00 -13.90
CA SER A 129 1.14 -5.81 -13.11
C SER A 129 2.38 -4.94 -12.94
N VAL A 130 2.18 -3.63 -12.92
CA VAL A 130 3.20 -2.63 -12.59
C VAL A 130 2.74 -1.90 -11.34
N ALA A 131 3.35 -2.22 -10.20
CA ALA A 131 3.08 -1.57 -8.92
C ALA A 131 4.10 -0.46 -8.69
N TYR A 132 3.62 0.77 -8.52
CA TYR A 132 4.41 1.91 -8.05
C TYR A 132 4.14 2.11 -6.57
N PHE A 133 5.19 2.15 -5.76
CA PHE A 133 5.11 2.43 -4.34
C PHE A 133 5.72 3.78 -4.04
N CYS A 134 5.06 4.57 -3.20
CA CYS A 134 5.61 5.79 -2.62
C CYS A 134 5.67 5.63 -1.10
N TYR A 135 6.75 6.09 -0.48
CA TYR A 135 6.99 5.98 0.96
C TYR A 135 8.00 7.02 1.45
N PRO A 136 7.98 7.41 2.74
CA PRO A 136 9.00 8.29 3.31
C PRO A 136 10.39 7.61 3.35
N PRO A 137 11.49 8.38 3.48
CA PRO A 137 12.81 7.81 3.74
C PRO A 137 12.83 6.85 4.92
N ILE A 138 13.67 5.82 4.87
CA ILE A 138 13.73 4.77 5.89
C ILE A 138 14.00 5.31 7.32
N ASP A 139 14.73 6.41 7.45
CA ASP A 139 15.04 7.04 8.75
C ASP A 139 13.99 8.06 9.21
N SER A 140 12.93 8.28 8.41
CA SER A 140 11.86 9.21 8.77
C SER A 140 10.97 8.64 9.86
N GLN A 141 10.62 9.50 10.81
CA GLN A 141 9.65 9.19 11.85
C GLN A 141 8.23 9.07 11.26
N VAL A 142 7.56 8.02 11.68
CA VAL A 142 6.16 7.70 11.38
C VAL A 142 5.41 7.65 12.69
N ALA A 143 4.42 8.52 12.82
CA ALA A 143 3.58 8.64 14.00
C ALA A 143 2.19 9.14 13.58
N PRO A 144 1.13 8.80 14.34
CA PRO A 144 -0.16 9.45 14.22
C PRO A 144 -0.03 10.97 14.15
N PHE A 145 -0.77 11.62 13.25
CA PHE A 145 -0.77 13.09 13.20
C PHE A 145 -1.21 13.70 14.53
N ALA A 146 -0.61 14.83 14.93
CA ALA A 146 -0.71 15.41 16.27
C ALA A 146 -2.14 15.75 16.72
N LYS A 147 -3.08 15.93 15.77
CA LYS A 147 -4.50 16.15 16.05
C LYS A 147 -5.26 14.89 16.51
N SER A 148 -4.60 13.74 16.56
CA SER A 148 -5.23 12.53 17.07
C SER A 148 -5.23 12.53 18.60
N GLU A 149 -6.34 12.95 19.22
CA GLU A 149 -6.51 13.08 20.67
C GLU A 149 -6.15 11.79 21.45
N CYS A 150 -6.22 10.63 20.81
CA CYS A 150 -5.80 9.33 21.35
C CYS A 150 -5.02 8.55 20.28
N PRO A 151 -3.67 8.56 20.30
CA PRO A 151 -2.89 7.76 19.37
C PRO A 151 -3.09 6.26 19.64
N ILE A 152 -3.38 5.50 18.59
CA ILE A 152 -3.54 4.04 18.61
C ILE A 152 -2.20 3.36 18.37
N TYR A 153 -1.27 4.02 17.67
CA TYR A 153 0.04 3.48 17.31
C TYR A 153 1.18 4.28 17.94
N SER A 154 2.25 3.57 18.29
CA SER A 154 3.49 4.16 18.79
C SER A 154 4.23 4.91 17.66
N SER A 155 5.05 5.91 18.02
CA SER A 155 5.98 6.54 17.07
C SER A 155 7.18 5.63 16.83
N LEU A 156 7.58 5.50 15.57
CA LEU A 156 8.75 4.73 15.14
C LEU A 156 9.22 5.20 13.76
N THR A 157 10.44 4.86 13.39
CA THR A 157 10.96 5.10 12.04
C THR A 157 10.37 4.11 11.03
N VAL A 158 10.37 4.47 9.74
CA VAL A 158 10.00 3.56 8.64
C VAL A 158 10.83 2.27 8.71
N LYS A 159 12.14 2.38 8.97
CA LYS A 159 13.06 1.25 9.10
C LYS A 159 12.63 0.30 10.23
N GLU A 160 12.38 0.83 11.43
CA GLU A 160 11.92 0.01 12.55
C GLU A 160 10.60 -0.69 12.22
N TYR A 161 9.66 -0.01 11.56
CA TYR A 161 8.41 -0.64 11.14
C TYR A 161 8.66 -1.79 10.15
N LEU A 162 9.52 -1.60 9.16
CA LEU A 162 9.85 -2.65 8.19
C LEU A 162 10.55 -3.85 8.84
N GLU A 163 11.38 -3.63 9.86
CA GLU A 163 12.01 -4.70 10.65
C GLU A 163 10.98 -5.47 11.49
N ILE A 164 10.00 -4.78 12.09
CA ILE A 164 8.88 -5.41 12.79
C ILE A 164 8.03 -6.21 11.80
N ARG A 165 7.72 -5.63 10.63
CA ARG A 165 6.98 -6.29 9.55
C ARG A 165 7.67 -7.55 9.06
N ALA A 166 8.99 -7.54 8.93
CA ALA A 166 9.76 -8.73 8.53
C ALA A 166 9.68 -9.87 9.57
N LYS A 167 9.51 -9.54 10.86
CA LYS A 167 9.42 -10.53 11.95
C LYS A 167 7.99 -11.03 12.20
N HIS A 168 7.01 -10.15 12.05
CA HIS A 168 5.62 -10.39 12.49
C HIS A 168 4.61 -10.48 11.33
N MET A 169 5.03 -10.19 10.09
CA MET A 169 4.17 -10.23 8.90
C MET A 169 2.87 -9.44 9.12
N GLU A 170 1.70 -10.07 8.94
CA GLU A 170 0.39 -9.42 9.07
C GLU A 170 0.08 -8.90 10.48
N ASP A 171 0.75 -9.40 11.50
CA ASP A 171 0.53 -8.99 12.89
C ASP A 171 1.35 -7.76 13.30
N ALA A 172 2.18 -7.21 12.41
CA ALA A 172 3.09 -6.11 12.70
C ALA A 172 2.42 -4.86 13.29
N LEU A 173 1.26 -4.46 12.76
CA LEU A 173 0.49 -3.33 13.29
C LEU A 173 0.02 -3.58 14.73
N SER A 174 -0.34 -4.81 15.08
CA SER A 174 -0.78 -5.18 16.43
C SER A 174 0.36 -5.06 17.46
N VAL A 175 1.61 -5.26 17.03
CA VAL A 175 2.80 -5.15 17.90
C VAL A 175 3.08 -3.71 18.32
N ILE A 176 2.79 -2.73 17.45
CA ILE A 176 3.07 -1.30 17.71
C ILE A 176 1.87 -0.53 18.26
N ARG A 177 0.73 -1.20 18.48
CA ARG A 177 -0.44 -0.60 19.11
C ARG A 177 -0.16 -0.23 20.57
N ILE A 178 -0.56 0.98 20.95
CA ILE A 178 -0.51 1.47 22.32
C ILE A 178 -1.60 0.74 23.13
N LYS A 179 -1.23 0.22 24.30
CA LYS A 179 -2.13 -0.47 25.23
C LYS A 179 -2.85 0.51 26.15
#